data_AF-A0A1J8Q5G4-F1
#
_entry.id   AF-A0A1J8Q5G4-F1
#
_cell.length_a   1.000
_cell.length_b   1.000
_cell.length_c   1.000
_cell.angle_alpha   90.00
_cell.angle_beta   90.00
_cell.angle_gamma   90.00
#
_symmetry.space_group_name_H-M   'P 1'
#
loop_
_entity.id
_entity.type
_entity.pdbx_description
1 polymer ?
#
loop_
_entity_poly.entity_id
_entity_poly.type
_entity_poly.pdbx_seq_one_letter_code
_entity_poly.pdbx_strand_id
1 'polypeptide(L)'
;MRYLFQCVRTYIQESHLNLWGSVENSIEFVFTHSNGWEGLQQQQIRRAAELAGLIPSKEEQSHVHLLTEGEASLHFCITNVITSDAFSSPIAVSDFPVEEVNQSGSQGVVIIDAGAGTIDLSAYSMQLSPPSFEEIAPAECCLQGSVFVTRRAHDLLKNKLSGSNYSSPEMIAQMTSIFDKTTKLRFRKPGEPSYVKFGTTRDNDLEYDIRSGQLKLTGQDIAGLFEPSVKAIIEAFEQQRRVASTPVNVSGLFLICRPTMTMM
;
A
#
# COMPACT_ATOMS: atom_id res chain seq x y z
N MET A 1 -0.67 -14.95 11.20
CA MET A 1 0.68 -15.47 11.50
C MET A 1 0.68 -16.99 11.64
N ARG A 2 0.09 -17.57 12.70
CA ARG A 2 0.08 -19.04 12.92
C ARG A 2 -0.35 -19.85 11.71
N TYR A 3 -1.49 -19.49 11.13
CA TYR A 3 -2.04 -20.16 9.95
C TYR A 3 -1.02 -20.20 8.79
N LEU A 4 -0.40 -19.06 8.46
CA LEU A 4 0.60 -18.98 7.40
C LEU A 4 1.83 -19.83 7.71
N PHE A 5 2.33 -19.78 8.95
CA PHE A 5 3.47 -20.60 9.37
C PHE A 5 3.17 -22.10 9.25
N GLN A 6 1.97 -22.53 9.67
CA GLN A 6 1.52 -23.91 9.52
C GLN A 6 1.41 -24.33 8.05
N CYS A 7 0.82 -23.48 7.18
CA CYS A 7 0.73 -23.76 5.75
C CYS A 7 2.12 -23.90 5.11
N VAL A 8 3.05 -22.99 5.42
CA VAL A 8 4.43 -23.04 4.91
C VAL A 8 5.14 -24.30 5.40
N ARG A 9 5.02 -24.62 6.69
CA ARG A 9 5.57 -25.84 7.27
C ARG A 9 5.06 -27.09 6.56
N THR A 10 3.73 -27.23 6.42
CA THR A 10 3.11 -28.36 5.72
C THR A 10 3.61 -28.44 4.28
N TYR A 11 3.62 -27.33 3.56
CA TYR A 11 4.10 -27.30 2.18
C TYR A 11 5.55 -27.77 2.04
N ILE A 12 6.46 -27.31 2.90
CA ILE A 12 7.87 -27.72 2.88
C ILE A 12 8.01 -29.21 3.20
N GLN A 13 7.30 -29.70 4.23
CA GLN A 13 7.33 -31.11 4.62
C GLN A 13 6.82 -32.04 3.52
N GLU A 14 5.80 -31.63 2.77
CA GLU A 14 5.23 -32.39 1.66
C GLU A 14 6.07 -32.29 0.38
N SER A 15 6.65 -31.12 0.10
CA SER A 15 7.38 -30.85 -1.15
C SER A 15 8.86 -31.27 -1.09
N HIS A 16 9.45 -31.30 0.10
CA HIS A 16 10.88 -31.53 0.31
C HIS A 16 11.12 -32.52 1.45
N LEU A 17 11.44 -33.76 1.11
CA LEU A 17 11.75 -34.81 2.08
C LEU A 17 12.90 -34.37 3.01
N ASN A 18 12.65 -34.42 4.32
CA ASN A 18 13.62 -34.18 5.40
C ASN A 18 14.22 -32.76 5.48
N LEU A 19 13.80 -31.80 4.64
CA LEU A 19 14.32 -30.43 4.70
C LEU A 19 13.89 -29.71 5.99
N TRP A 20 12.65 -29.92 6.45
CA TRP A 20 12.10 -29.23 7.60
C TRP A 20 12.97 -29.40 8.86
N GLY A 21 13.40 -30.64 9.16
CA GLY A 21 14.20 -30.93 10.35
C GLY A 21 15.57 -30.26 10.36
N SER A 22 16.13 -29.90 9.20
CA SER A 22 17.42 -29.19 9.15
C SER A 22 17.28 -27.68 9.32
N VAL A 23 16.08 -27.10 9.17
CA VAL A 23 15.87 -25.64 9.21
C VAL A 23 14.99 -25.18 10.37
N GLU A 24 14.24 -26.08 11.01
CA GLU A 24 13.21 -25.70 12.01
C GLU A 24 13.75 -24.93 13.21
N ASN A 25 15.02 -25.12 13.57
CA ASN A 25 15.69 -24.45 14.69
C ASN A 25 16.50 -23.21 14.28
N SER A 26 16.45 -22.81 13.01
CA SER A 26 17.20 -21.65 12.47
C SER A 26 16.29 -20.73 11.65
N ILE A 27 15.00 -20.69 11.99
CA ILE A 27 14.02 -19.85 11.29
C ILE A 27 14.11 -18.43 11.84
N GLU A 28 14.40 -17.50 10.93
CA GLU A 28 14.33 -16.07 11.20
C GLU A 28 13.00 -15.50 10.65
N PHE A 29 12.28 -14.76 11.47
CA PHE A 29 11.03 -14.10 11.09
C PHE A 29 11.27 -12.61 10.90
N VAL A 30 11.08 -12.12 9.67
CA VAL A 30 11.16 -10.70 9.36
C VAL A 30 9.74 -10.15 9.14
N PHE A 31 9.34 -9.16 9.94
CA PHE A 31 8.05 -8.49 9.79
C PHE A 31 8.26 -7.03 9.39
N THR A 32 7.52 -6.60 8.37
CA THR A 32 7.46 -5.19 8.00
C THR A 32 6.42 -4.45 8.84
N HIS A 33 6.66 -3.17 9.10
CA HIS A 33 5.67 -2.26 9.70
C HIS A 33 5.76 -0.88 9.08
N SER A 34 4.68 -0.10 9.19
CA SER A 34 4.66 1.29 8.71
C SER A 34 5.77 2.11 9.35
N ASN A 35 6.28 3.11 8.64
CA ASN A 35 7.50 3.83 9.02
C ASN A 35 7.35 4.55 10.36
N GLY A 36 6.16 5.06 10.67
CA GLY A 36 5.87 5.77 11.92
C GLY A 36 5.62 4.87 13.14
N TRP A 37 5.73 3.55 13.04
CA TRP A 37 5.46 2.63 14.16
C TRP A 37 6.72 2.39 14.99
N GLU A 38 6.70 2.90 16.21
CA GLU A 38 7.80 2.79 17.17
C GLU A 38 7.36 2.11 18.48
N GLY A 39 8.31 1.71 19.33
CA GLY A 39 8.07 1.33 20.72
C GLY A 39 6.95 0.32 20.94
N LEU A 40 5.78 0.79 21.40
CA LEU A 40 4.65 -0.06 21.80
C LEU A 40 4.09 -0.89 20.64
N GLN A 41 3.95 -0.30 19.45
CA GLN A 41 3.43 -0.97 18.26
C GLN A 41 4.35 -2.11 17.84
N GLN A 42 5.67 -1.87 17.85
CA GLN A 42 6.68 -2.90 17.58
C GLN A 42 6.64 -4.03 18.62
N GLN A 43 6.46 -3.68 19.91
CA GLN A 43 6.29 -4.67 20.98
C GLN A 43 5.04 -5.53 20.79
N GLN A 44 3.94 -4.94 20.29
CA GLN A 44 2.71 -5.67 19.99
C GLN A 44 2.91 -6.69 18.85
N ILE A 45 3.67 -6.35 17.80
CA ILE A 45 4.01 -7.29 16.71
C ILE A 45 4.80 -8.47 17.28
N ARG A 46 5.82 -8.21 18.09
CA ARG A 46 6.63 -9.23 18.77
C ARG A 46 5.79 -10.15 19.65
N ARG A 47 4.85 -9.57 20.40
CA ARG A 47 3.90 -10.33 21.21
C ARG A 47 2.94 -11.15 20.36
N ALA A 48 2.51 -10.64 19.21
CA ALA A 48 1.65 -11.36 18.28
C ALA A 48 2.35 -12.57 17.67
N ALA A 49 3.65 -12.47 17.35
CA ALA A 49 4.46 -13.59 16.86
C ALA A 49 4.59 -14.71 17.91
N GLU A 50 4.84 -14.34 19.18
CA GLU A 50 4.86 -15.27 20.32
C GLU A 50 3.49 -15.94 20.50
N LEU A 51 2.41 -15.15 20.57
CA LEU A 51 1.05 -15.69 20.72
C LEU A 51 0.66 -16.58 19.54
N ALA A 52 1.17 -16.30 18.34
CA ALA A 52 0.95 -17.12 17.17
C ALA A 52 1.76 -18.44 17.19
N GLY A 53 2.70 -18.60 18.11
CA GLY A 53 3.54 -19.80 18.24
C GLY A 53 4.61 -19.89 17.15
N LEU A 54 5.07 -18.74 16.63
CA LEU A 54 6.20 -18.69 15.71
C LEU A 54 7.53 -18.84 16.45
N ILE A 55 7.60 -18.30 17.66
CA ILE A 55 8.71 -18.49 18.60
C ILE A 55 8.19 -19.12 19.90
N PRO A 56 8.96 -20.00 20.56
CA PRO A 56 8.53 -20.76 21.75
C PRO A 56 8.44 -19.91 23.01
N SER A 57 9.26 -18.86 23.12
CA SER A 57 9.35 -18.04 24.34
C SER A 57 9.80 -16.61 24.05
N LYS A 58 9.79 -15.76 25.08
CA LYS A 58 10.32 -14.38 25.02
C LYS A 58 11.84 -14.32 24.86
N GLU A 59 12.56 -15.39 25.19
CA GLU A 59 14.03 -15.45 25.11
C GLU A 59 14.51 -15.57 23.66
N GLU A 60 13.62 -16.02 22.77
CA GLU A 60 13.88 -16.20 21.33
C GLU A 60 13.40 -15.01 20.48
N GLN A 61 13.20 -13.85 21.10
CA GLN A 61 12.85 -12.61 20.39
C GLN A 61 13.94 -12.13 19.42
N SER A 62 15.18 -12.62 19.57
CA SER A 62 16.27 -12.40 18.62
C SER A 62 15.98 -12.96 17.23
N HIS A 63 15.09 -13.96 17.11
CA HIS A 63 14.66 -14.52 15.83
C HIS A 63 13.56 -13.71 15.14
N VAL A 64 13.11 -12.61 15.76
CA VAL A 64 12.08 -11.73 15.21
C VAL A 64 12.74 -10.39 14.86
N HIS A 65 12.82 -10.10 13.57
CA HIS A 65 13.34 -8.86 13.04
C HIS A 65 12.19 -7.98 12.58
N LEU A 66 12.30 -6.70 12.89
CA LEU A 66 11.34 -5.70 12.44
C LEU A 66 12.06 -4.80 11.43
N LEU A 67 11.39 -4.56 10.32
CA LEU A 67 11.88 -3.73 9.23
C LEU A 67 10.78 -2.73 8.90
N THR A 68 11.13 -1.51 8.51
CA THR A 68 10.11 -0.58 8.02
C THR A 68 9.63 -1.01 6.62
N GLU A 69 8.40 -0.66 6.27
CA GLU A 69 7.87 -0.85 4.91
C GLU A 69 8.69 -0.06 3.87
N GLY A 70 9.20 1.12 4.24
CA GLY A 70 10.15 1.90 3.43
C GLY A 70 11.46 1.15 3.14
N GLU A 71 12.11 0.56 4.15
CA GLU A 71 13.34 -0.23 3.96
C GLU A 71 13.08 -1.52 3.17
N ALA A 72 11.98 -2.22 3.43
CA ALA A 72 11.60 -3.40 2.67
C ALA A 72 11.41 -3.08 1.18
N SER A 73 10.74 -1.95 0.90
CA SER A 73 10.54 -1.41 -0.44
C SER A 73 11.87 -1.03 -1.09
N LEU A 74 12.78 -0.40 -0.34
CA LEU A 74 14.13 -0.09 -0.80
C LEU A 74 14.86 -1.36 -1.23
N HIS A 75 14.90 -2.41 -0.40
CA HIS A 75 15.55 -3.67 -0.75
C HIS A 75 14.99 -4.29 -2.04
N PHE A 76 13.67 -4.24 -2.22
CA PHE A 76 13.03 -4.69 -3.46
C PHE A 76 13.47 -3.85 -4.67
N CYS A 77 13.46 -2.51 -4.53
CA CYS A 77 13.88 -1.60 -5.59
C CYS A 77 15.33 -1.82 -5.98
N ILE A 78 16.24 -1.89 -5.00
CA ILE A 78 17.66 -2.17 -5.21
C ILE A 78 17.85 -3.46 -5.98
N THR A 79 17.20 -4.54 -5.53
CA THR A 79 17.35 -5.85 -6.18
C THR A 79 16.95 -5.74 -7.65
N ASN A 80 15.84 -5.07 -7.96
CA ASN A 80 15.39 -4.94 -9.35
C ASN A 80 16.23 -3.94 -10.18
N VAL A 81 16.65 -2.82 -9.61
CA VAL A 81 17.46 -1.79 -10.28
C VAL A 81 18.89 -2.26 -10.53
N ILE A 82 19.47 -3.05 -9.61
CA ILE A 82 20.84 -3.60 -9.75
C ILE A 82 20.86 -4.85 -10.65
N THR A 83 19.83 -5.69 -10.62
CA THR A 83 19.80 -6.94 -11.41
C THR A 83 19.33 -6.73 -12.85
N SER A 84 18.74 -5.59 -13.15
CA SER A 84 18.42 -5.20 -14.52
C SER A 84 19.48 -4.21 -15.00
N ASP A 85 20.01 -4.39 -16.22
CA ASP A 85 20.77 -3.35 -16.95
C ASP A 85 19.86 -2.13 -17.30
N ALA A 86 18.82 -1.87 -16.51
CA ALA A 86 17.63 -1.10 -16.86
C ALA A 86 17.58 0.27 -16.19
N PHE A 87 18.65 1.04 -16.33
CA PHE A 87 18.43 2.47 -16.56
C PHE A 87 17.80 2.75 -17.94
N SER A 88 17.62 1.73 -18.79
CA SER A 88 16.87 1.84 -20.04
C SER A 88 15.35 1.76 -19.88
N SER A 89 14.82 1.36 -18.71
CA SER A 89 13.37 1.32 -18.51
C SER A 89 12.99 1.46 -17.03
N PRO A 90 12.49 2.63 -16.57
CA PRO A 90 11.95 2.76 -15.24
C PRO A 90 10.67 1.92 -15.12
N ILE A 91 10.78 0.79 -14.45
CA ILE A 91 9.64 0.06 -13.89
C ILE A 91 9.23 0.90 -12.66
N ALA A 92 8.22 1.76 -12.63
CA ALA A 92 7.01 1.84 -13.44
C ALA A 92 6.56 3.30 -13.68
N VAL A 93 5.95 3.53 -14.84
CA VAL A 93 4.93 4.54 -15.16
C VAL A 93 5.14 5.93 -14.53
N SER A 94 5.92 6.75 -15.23
CA SER A 94 5.59 8.17 -15.32
C SER A 94 5.80 8.59 -16.77
N ASP A 95 4.80 9.22 -17.39
CA ASP A 95 4.89 9.84 -18.72
C ASP A 95 5.81 11.09 -18.72
N PHE A 96 6.59 11.28 -17.65
CA PHE A 96 7.52 12.38 -17.52
C PHE A 96 8.88 11.96 -18.08
N PRO A 97 9.46 12.73 -19.03
CA PRO A 97 10.79 12.46 -19.52
C PRO A 97 11.76 12.58 -18.34
N VAL A 98 12.36 11.45 -17.95
CA VAL A 98 13.52 11.47 -17.06
C VAL A 98 14.67 11.98 -17.93
N GLU A 99 15.03 13.26 -17.79
CA GLU A 99 16.21 13.77 -18.46
C GLU A 99 17.41 12.92 -18.03
N GLU A 100 18.20 12.43 -19.00
CA GLU A 100 19.44 11.71 -18.74
C GLU A 100 20.43 12.66 -18.05
N VAL A 101 20.37 12.71 -16.74
CA VAL A 101 21.32 13.47 -15.93
C VAL A 101 22.59 12.62 -15.80
N ASN A 102 23.52 12.86 -16.73
CA ASN A 102 24.92 12.45 -16.61
C ASN A 102 25.56 13.13 -15.39
N GLN A 103 25.38 12.57 -14.19
CA GLN A 103 26.08 13.05 -13.00
C GLN A 103 26.72 11.89 -12.24
N SER A 104 28.04 11.90 -12.23
CA SER A 104 28.89 11.15 -11.31
C SER A 104 28.74 11.71 -9.88
N GLY A 105 27.64 11.40 -9.21
CA GLY A 105 27.31 11.85 -7.86
C GLY A 105 26.19 11.01 -7.22
N SER A 106 26.01 11.13 -5.90
CA SER A 106 24.90 10.47 -5.20
C SER A 106 23.56 11.06 -5.63
N GLN A 107 22.61 10.21 -5.96
CA GLN A 107 21.28 10.63 -6.44
C GLN A 107 20.24 10.42 -5.34
N GLY A 108 19.45 11.46 -5.03
CA GLY A 108 18.30 11.32 -4.14
C GLY A 108 17.11 10.66 -4.83
N VAL A 109 16.53 9.66 -4.18
CA VAL A 109 15.33 8.92 -4.58
C VAL A 109 14.35 8.93 -3.41
N VAL A 110 13.06 9.13 -3.70
CA VAL A 110 11.98 8.97 -2.71
C VAL A 110 11.16 7.75 -3.09
N ILE A 111 10.93 6.87 -2.12
CA ILE A 111 10.04 5.71 -2.21
C ILE A 111 8.73 6.07 -1.54
N ILE A 112 7.60 5.75 -2.17
CA ILE A 112 6.25 6.05 -1.69
C ILE A 112 5.44 4.75 -1.66
N ASP A 113 5.28 4.15 -0.49
CA ASP A 113 4.43 2.98 -0.27
C ASP A 113 3.01 3.42 0.10
N ALA A 114 2.08 3.29 -0.85
CA ALA A 114 0.67 3.63 -0.64
C ALA A 114 -0.14 2.40 -0.21
N GLY A 115 -0.05 2.08 1.07
CA GLY A 115 -0.71 0.94 1.69
C GLY A 115 -2.22 1.09 1.92
N ALA A 116 -2.79 0.08 2.59
CA ALA A 116 -4.22 0.05 2.89
C ALA A 116 -4.61 1.05 3.98
N GLY A 117 -3.79 1.20 5.02
CA GLY A 117 -4.04 2.12 6.13
C GLY A 117 -3.18 3.38 6.04
N THR A 118 -1.90 3.19 5.79
CA THR A 118 -0.89 4.25 5.75
C THR A 118 -0.42 4.50 4.33
N ILE A 119 0.20 5.66 4.15
CA ILE A 119 1.03 6.01 3.02
C ILE A 119 2.38 6.40 3.63
N ASP A 120 3.40 5.61 3.34
CA ASP A 120 4.73 5.74 3.92
C ASP A 120 5.72 6.26 2.88
N LEU A 121 6.51 7.27 3.25
CA LEU A 121 7.51 7.87 2.38
C LEU A 121 8.89 7.78 3.04
N SER A 122 9.90 7.45 2.24
CA SER A 122 11.29 7.42 2.66
C SER A 122 12.18 7.95 1.55
N ALA A 123 13.08 8.87 1.89
CA ALA A 123 14.06 9.40 0.95
C ALA A 123 15.45 8.82 1.22
N TYR A 124 16.11 8.36 0.16
CA TYR A 124 17.46 7.79 0.21
C TYR A 124 18.37 8.45 -0.82
N SER A 125 19.62 8.66 -0.46
CA SER A 125 20.68 8.82 -1.46
C SER A 125 21.13 7.45 -1.94
N MET A 126 21.36 7.32 -3.23
CA MET A 126 21.86 6.11 -3.87
C MET A 126 23.21 6.39 -4.52
N GLN A 127 24.20 5.59 -4.15
CA GLN A 127 25.46 5.47 -4.86
C GLN A 127 25.53 4.07 -5.46
N LEU A 128 25.89 3.94 -6.74
CA LEU A 128 25.87 2.65 -7.45
C LEU A 128 27.20 1.89 -7.38
N SER A 129 28.29 2.54 -6.97
CA SER A 129 29.63 1.94 -6.97
C SER A 129 30.52 2.51 -5.86
N PRO A 130 30.72 1.77 -4.76
CA PRO A 130 29.94 0.58 -4.36
C PRO A 130 28.47 0.94 -4.09
N PRO A 131 27.52 -0.03 -4.18
CA PRO A 131 26.13 0.22 -3.86
C PRO A 131 25.98 0.59 -2.38
N SER A 132 25.60 1.83 -2.11
CA SER A 132 25.30 2.30 -0.76
C SER A 132 24.08 3.20 -0.76
N PHE A 133 23.32 3.09 0.32
CA PHE A 133 22.09 3.85 0.54
C PHE A 133 22.15 4.50 1.90
N GLU A 134 21.81 5.78 1.94
CA GLU A 134 21.74 6.53 3.18
C GLU A 134 20.40 7.27 3.19
N GLU A 135 19.67 7.16 4.29
CA GLU A 135 18.44 7.94 4.49
C GLU A 135 18.81 9.43 4.51
N ILE A 136 18.19 10.22 3.64
CA ILE A 136 18.50 11.64 3.46
C ILE A 136 17.46 12.56 4.07
N ALA A 137 16.31 12.02 4.47
CA ALA A 137 15.26 12.74 5.19
C ALA A 137 14.54 11.78 6.15
N PRO A 138 14.08 12.24 7.32
CA PRO A 138 13.27 11.42 8.21
C PRO A 138 12.04 10.90 7.48
N ALA A 139 11.78 9.59 7.57
CA ALA A 139 10.60 8.98 6.99
C ALA A 139 9.28 9.64 7.41
N GLU A 140 8.32 9.68 6.49
CA GLU A 140 6.96 10.18 6.72
C GLU A 140 5.92 9.07 6.66
N CYS A 141 4.86 9.20 7.45
CA CYS A 141 3.77 8.25 7.53
C CYS A 141 2.43 8.99 7.63
N CYS A 142 1.60 8.85 6.61
CA CYS A 142 0.30 9.50 6.52
C CYS A 142 -0.85 8.50 6.68
N LEU A 143 -1.84 8.80 7.52
CA LEU A 143 -3.06 8.00 7.68
C LEU A 143 -4.06 8.29 6.55
N GLN A 144 -3.69 7.93 5.32
CA GLN A 144 -4.41 8.28 4.11
C GLN A 144 -4.53 7.13 3.10
N GLY A 145 -4.23 5.91 3.52
CA GLY A 145 -4.26 4.72 2.66
C GLY A 145 -5.66 4.37 2.12
N SER A 146 -5.72 3.28 1.36
CA SER A 146 -6.91 2.84 0.61
C SER A 146 -8.22 2.74 1.44
N VAL A 147 -8.13 2.42 2.73
CA VAL A 147 -9.29 2.34 3.65
C VAL A 147 -9.97 3.70 3.84
N PHE A 148 -9.22 4.80 3.78
CA PHE A 148 -9.78 6.14 3.91
C PHE A 148 -10.62 6.52 2.68
N VAL A 149 -10.25 6.08 1.48
CA VAL A 149 -11.07 6.21 0.27
C VAL A 149 -12.40 5.47 0.46
N THR A 150 -12.35 4.25 0.99
CA THR A 150 -13.56 3.45 1.28
C THR A 150 -14.44 4.07 2.35
N ARG A 151 -13.85 4.68 3.39
CA ARG A 151 -14.59 5.43 4.41
C ARG A 151 -15.31 6.65 3.83
N ARG A 152 -14.63 7.41 2.97
CA ARG A 152 -15.27 8.54 2.27
C ARG A 152 -16.39 8.06 1.36
N ALA A 153 -16.22 6.92 0.69
CA ALA A 153 -17.26 6.32 -0.14
C ALA A 153 -18.51 5.98 0.69
N HIS A 154 -18.33 5.41 1.88
CA HIS A 154 -19.43 5.17 2.82
C HIS A 154 -20.20 6.46 3.14
N ASP A 155 -19.48 7.53 3.47
CA ASP A 155 -20.09 8.81 3.84
C ASP A 155 -20.79 9.47 2.64
N LEU A 156 -20.20 9.38 1.44
CA LEU A 156 -20.81 9.81 0.19
C LEU A 156 -22.13 9.05 -0.07
N LEU A 157 -22.12 7.71 0.04
CA LEU A 157 -23.30 6.88 -0.18
C LEU A 157 -24.41 7.19 0.82
N LYS A 158 -24.05 7.34 2.09
CA LYS A 158 -24.98 7.72 3.17
C LYS A 158 -25.65 9.06 2.90
N ASN A 159 -24.88 10.05 2.44
CA ASN A 159 -25.41 11.38 2.13
C ASN A 159 -26.25 11.36 0.85
N LYS A 160 -25.75 10.73 -0.22
CA LYS A 160 -26.42 10.66 -1.52
C LYS A 160 -27.76 9.95 -1.43
N LEU A 161 -27.86 8.87 -0.65
CA LEU A 161 -29.09 8.07 -0.51
C LEU A 161 -29.97 8.50 0.67
N SER A 162 -29.71 9.66 1.28
CA SER A 162 -30.54 10.15 2.39
C SER A 162 -31.98 10.38 1.90
N GLY A 163 -32.93 9.61 2.45
CA GLY A 163 -34.34 9.65 2.04
C GLY A 163 -34.75 8.60 1.00
N SER A 164 -33.80 7.85 0.43
CA SER A 164 -34.09 6.72 -0.46
C SER A 164 -34.53 5.47 0.33
N ASN A 165 -35.28 4.57 -0.30
CA ASN A 165 -35.57 3.23 0.23
C ASN A 165 -34.30 2.39 0.45
N TYR A 166 -33.17 2.80 -0.12
CA TYR A 166 -31.87 2.13 -0.01
C TYR A 166 -30.93 2.79 1.01
N SER A 167 -31.46 3.63 1.90
CA SER A 167 -30.68 4.38 2.90
C SER A 167 -30.37 3.62 4.20
N SER A 168 -30.75 2.34 4.30
CA SER A 168 -30.55 1.56 5.53
C SER A 168 -29.05 1.36 5.79
N PRO A 169 -28.60 1.33 7.07
CA PRO A 169 -27.19 1.11 7.40
C PRO A 169 -26.59 -0.15 6.76
N GLU A 170 -27.38 -1.22 6.67
CA GLU A 170 -26.98 -2.49 6.06
C GLU A 170 -26.79 -2.35 4.54
N MET A 171 -27.69 -1.63 3.86
CA MET A 171 -27.57 -1.34 2.43
C MET A 171 -26.36 -0.46 2.13
N ILE A 172 -26.12 0.59 2.92
CA ILE A 172 -24.94 1.44 2.77
C ILE A 172 -23.66 0.64 3.00
N ALA A 173 -23.61 -0.23 4.02
CA ALA A 173 -22.46 -1.09 4.28
C ALA A 173 -22.22 -2.10 3.13
N GLN A 174 -23.28 -2.69 2.58
CA GLN A 174 -23.19 -3.59 1.43
C GLN A 174 -22.65 -2.85 0.19
N MET A 175 -23.21 -1.69 -0.14
CA MET A 175 -22.75 -0.87 -1.28
C MET A 175 -21.30 -0.42 -1.11
N THR A 176 -20.90 -0.04 0.11
CA THR A 176 -19.52 0.33 0.45
C THR A 176 -18.57 -0.85 0.22
N SER A 177 -18.94 -2.05 0.67
CA SER A 177 -18.16 -3.28 0.45
C SER A 177 -18.01 -3.62 -1.04
N ILE A 178 -19.07 -3.43 -1.83
CA ILE A 178 -19.03 -3.62 -3.28
C ILE A 178 -18.12 -2.57 -3.93
N PHE A 179 -18.26 -1.30 -3.53
CA PHE A 179 -17.41 -0.21 -4.02
C PHE A 179 -15.93 -0.52 -3.78
N ASP A 180 -15.57 -0.91 -2.55
CA ASP A 180 -14.21 -1.24 -2.13
C ASP A 180 -13.58 -2.34 -2.98
N LYS A 181 -14.35 -3.42 -3.23
CA LYS A 181 -13.89 -4.61 -3.95
C LYS A 181 -13.92 -4.46 -5.48
N THR A 182 -14.64 -3.49 -6.02
CA THR A 182 -14.88 -3.40 -7.47
C THR A 182 -14.71 -1.99 -8.02
N THR A 183 -15.65 -1.08 -7.73
CA THR A 183 -15.72 0.27 -8.30
C THR A 183 -14.45 1.07 -8.06
N LYS A 184 -13.94 1.07 -6.82
CA LYS A 184 -12.69 1.74 -6.44
C LYS A 184 -11.52 1.27 -7.31
N LEU A 185 -11.42 -0.04 -7.55
CA LEU A 185 -10.28 -0.67 -8.23
C LEU A 185 -10.29 -0.44 -9.74
N ARG A 186 -11.47 -0.20 -10.30
CA ARG A 186 -11.69 0.02 -11.73
C ARG A 186 -11.74 1.50 -12.10
N PHE A 187 -11.76 2.40 -11.12
CA PHE A 187 -11.73 3.82 -11.39
C PHE A 187 -10.44 4.18 -12.14
N ARG A 188 -10.57 5.02 -13.15
CA ARG A 188 -9.48 5.42 -14.04
C ARG A 188 -9.46 6.93 -14.15
N LYS A 189 -10.52 7.52 -14.71
CA LYS A 189 -10.58 8.95 -14.97
C LYS A 189 -11.95 9.52 -14.58
N PRO A 190 -12.03 10.81 -14.19
CA PRO A 190 -13.25 11.43 -13.70
C PRO A 190 -14.32 11.65 -14.79
N GLY A 191 -13.96 11.52 -16.07
CA GLY A 191 -14.86 11.69 -17.20
C GLY A 191 -15.82 10.52 -17.44
N GLU A 192 -15.65 9.38 -16.76
CA GLU A 192 -16.49 8.19 -16.93
C GLU A 192 -17.23 7.85 -15.64
N PRO A 193 -18.57 7.63 -15.68
CA PRO A 193 -19.31 7.19 -14.52
C PRO A 193 -18.95 5.75 -14.15
N SER A 194 -19.15 5.39 -12.89
CA SER A 194 -19.04 4.00 -12.45
C SER A 194 -20.32 3.54 -11.78
N TYR A 195 -20.45 2.23 -11.62
CA TYR A 195 -21.67 1.60 -11.12
C TYR A 195 -21.36 0.69 -9.94
N VAL A 196 -22.21 0.76 -8.91
CA VAL A 196 -22.21 -0.14 -7.77
C VAL A 196 -23.42 -1.05 -7.91
N LYS A 197 -23.20 -2.31 -8.29
CA LYS A 197 -24.26 -3.31 -8.45
C LYS A 197 -24.57 -3.98 -7.11
N PHE A 198 -25.64 -3.55 -6.45
CA PHE A 198 -26.02 -4.01 -5.11
C PHE A 198 -27.30 -4.84 -5.07
N GLY A 199 -28.17 -4.71 -6.07
CA GLY A 199 -29.49 -5.31 -6.09
C GLY A 199 -29.82 -6.08 -7.37
N THR A 200 -31.12 -6.24 -7.60
CA THR A 200 -31.73 -6.97 -8.71
C THR A 200 -32.29 -6.01 -9.76
N THR A 201 -32.74 -6.53 -10.91
CA THR A 201 -33.36 -5.71 -11.96
C THR A 201 -34.66 -4.99 -11.54
N ARG A 202 -35.28 -5.44 -10.44
CA ARG A 202 -36.50 -4.84 -9.89
C ARG A 202 -36.22 -3.60 -9.04
N ASP A 203 -34.99 -3.46 -8.57
CA ASP A 203 -34.57 -2.35 -7.72
C ASP A 203 -34.34 -1.09 -8.56
N ASN A 204 -35.22 -0.10 -8.39
CA ASN A 204 -35.17 1.14 -9.15
C ASN A 204 -35.56 2.31 -8.25
N ASP A 205 -34.76 3.37 -8.32
CA ASP A 205 -35.02 4.64 -7.64
C ASP A 205 -34.30 5.74 -8.43
N LEU A 206 -34.97 6.24 -9.46
CA LEU A 206 -34.38 7.12 -10.47
C LEU A 206 -34.00 8.50 -9.93
N GLU A 207 -34.66 8.96 -8.87
CA GLU A 207 -34.32 10.21 -8.17
C GLU A 207 -32.92 10.14 -7.55
N TYR A 208 -32.47 8.93 -7.19
CA TYR A 208 -31.18 8.66 -6.57
C TYR A 208 -30.17 7.97 -7.50
N ASP A 209 -30.40 8.03 -8.82
CA ASP A 209 -29.56 7.39 -9.84
C ASP A 209 -29.48 5.84 -9.74
N ILE A 210 -30.52 5.19 -9.21
CA ILE A 210 -30.59 3.73 -9.10
C ILE A 210 -31.47 3.18 -10.23
N ARG A 211 -30.88 2.29 -11.04
CA ARG A 211 -31.61 1.58 -12.10
C ARG A 211 -31.17 0.13 -12.16
N SER A 212 -32.13 -0.79 -12.15
CA SER A 212 -31.90 -2.23 -12.26
C SER A 212 -30.86 -2.76 -11.26
N GLY A 213 -30.94 -2.28 -10.01
CA GLY A 213 -30.09 -2.71 -8.90
C GLY A 213 -28.67 -2.16 -8.95
N GLN A 214 -28.44 -1.12 -9.75
CA GLN A 214 -27.16 -0.46 -9.88
C GLN A 214 -27.29 1.02 -9.51
N LEU A 215 -26.49 1.46 -8.55
CA LEU A 215 -26.30 2.86 -8.25
C LEU A 215 -25.23 3.42 -9.19
N LYS A 216 -25.56 4.47 -9.94
CA LYS A 216 -24.58 5.22 -10.73
C LYS A 216 -23.90 6.27 -9.84
N LEU A 217 -22.57 6.29 -9.88
CA LEU A 217 -21.72 7.32 -9.28
C LEU A 217 -21.03 8.09 -10.39
N THR A 218 -20.93 9.41 -10.25
CA THR A 218 -20.17 10.20 -11.22
C THR A 218 -18.67 9.96 -11.03
N GLY A 219 -17.90 10.07 -12.11
CA GLY A 219 -16.44 9.94 -11.99
C GLY A 219 -15.82 11.06 -11.14
N GLN A 220 -16.46 12.24 -11.08
CA GLN A 220 -16.05 13.35 -10.21
C GLN A 220 -16.27 13.03 -8.73
N ASP A 221 -17.40 12.42 -8.37
CA ASP A 221 -17.64 11.99 -6.99
C ASP A 221 -16.55 11.01 -6.55
N ILE A 222 -16.22 10.03 -7.41
CA ILE A 222 -15.20 9.02 -7.11
C ILE A 222 -13.82 9.66 -7.02
N ALA A 223 -13.45 10.57 -7.94
CA ALA A 223 -12.19 11.30 -7.87
C ALA A 223 -12.04 12.06 -6.54
N GLY A 224 -13.12 12.72 -6.09
CA GLY A 224 -13.15 13.41 -4.79
C GLY A 224 -12.90 12.49 -3.58
N LEU A 225 -13.14 11.19 -3.71
CA LEU A 225 -12.80 10.22 -2.66
C LEU A 225 -11.29 9.96 -2.56
N PHE A 226 -10.56 10.04 -3.68
CA PHE A 226 -9.11 9.87 -3.74
C PHE A 226 -8.35 11.16 -3.46
N GLU A 227 -8.93 12.31 -3.76
CA GLU A 227 -8.29 13.63 -3.68
C GLU A 227 -7.53 13.87 -2.36
N PRO A 228 -8.08 13.59 -1.16
CA PRO A 228 -7.34 13.86 0.06
C PRO A 228 -6.12 12.94 0.26
N SER A 229 -6.16 11.73 -0.30
CA SER A 229 -5.03 10.80 -0.27
C SER A 229 -3.94 11.22 -1.26
N VAL A 230 -4.32 11.65 -2.46
CA VAL A 230 -3.41 12.22 -3.48
C VAL A 230 -2.72 13.46 -2.92
N LYS A 231 -3.49 14.39 -2.34
CA LYS A 231 -2.97 15.61 -1.75
C LYS A 231 -1.97 15.33 -0.63
N ALA A 232 -2.26 14.36 0.24
CA ALA A 232 -1.33 13.96 1.30
C ALA A 232 -0.02 13.39 0.75
N ILE A 233 -0.06 12.59 -0.31
CA ILE A 233 1.16 12.11 -1.00
C ILE A 233 1.99 13.31 -1.50
N ILE A 234 1.36 14.26 -2.19
CA ILE A 234 2.04 15.43 -2.75
C ILE A 234 2.66 16.28 -1.63
N GLU A 235 1.91 16.55 -0.56
CA GLU A 235 2.40 17.34 0.57
C GLU A 235 3.57 16.67 1.27
N ALA A 236 3.48 15.36 1.54
CA ALA A 236 4.56 14.59 2.16
C ALA A 236 5.80 14.50 1.25
N PHE A 237 5.60 14.31 -0.05
CA PHE A 237 6.69 14.28 -1.03
C PHE A 237 7.43 15.62 -1.11
N GLU A 238 6.69 16.73 -1.17
CA GLU A 238 7.29 18.07 -1.14
C GLU A 238 8.03 18.35 0.17
N GLN A 239 7.53 17.82 1.29
CA GLN A 239 8.22 17.91 2.57
C GLN A 239 9.52 17.12 2.57
N GLN A 240 9.51 15.85 2.15
CA GLN A 240 10.71 15.01 1.95
C GLN A 240 11.77 15.73 1.12
N ARG A 241 11.37 16.32 -0.01
CA ARG A 241 12.28 17.07 -0.89
C ARG A 241 12.92 18.28 -0.21
N ARG A 242 12.19 18.97 0.66
CA ARG A 242 12.68 20.17 1.35
C ARG A 242 13.69 19.86 2.44
N VAL A 243 13.50 18.75 3.17
CA VAL A 243 14.36 18.37 4.29
C VAL A 243 15.49 17.42 3.90
N ALA A 244 15.46 16.89 2.67
CA ALA A 244 16.48 15.99 2.16
C ALA A 244 17.87 16.64 2.15
N SER A 245 18.86 15.94 2.72
CA SER A 245 20.27 16.36 2.71
C SER A 245 20.92 16.29 1.33
N THR A 246 20.37 15.48 0.43
CA THR A 246 20.80 15.33 -0.97
C THR A 246 19.66 15.73 -1.91
N PRO A 247 19.91 16.47 -3.01
CA PRO A 247 18.88 16.81 -3.98
C PRO A 247 18.18 15.57 -4.54
N VAL A 248 16.85 15.56 -4.45
CA VAL A 248 15.99 14.53 -5.05
C VAL A 248 15.79 14.88 -6.53
N ASN A 249 16.56 14.22 -7.40
CA ASN A 249 16.52 14.43 -8.86
C ASN A 249 15.65 13.39 -9.57
N VAL A 250 15.41 12.23 -8.96
CA VAL A 250 14.51 11.20 -9.50
C VAL A 250 13.47 10.83 -8.44
N SER A 251 12.22 10.81 -8.87
CA SER A 251 11.11 10.34 -8.04
C SER A 251 10.84 8.89 -8.45
N GLY A 252 11.39 7.94 -7.69
CA GLY A 252 11.02 6.53 -7.84
C GLY A 252 9.66 6.30 -7.19
N LEU A 253 8.57 6.60 -7.88
CA LEU A 253 7.23 6.31 -7.37
C LEU A 253 6.97 4.79 -7.43
N PHE A 254 7.38 4.09 -6.40
CA PHE A 254 7.11 2.65 -6.26
C PHE A 254 5.84 2.44 -5.44
N LEU A 255 4.69 2.56 -6.10
CA LEU A 255 3.41 2.17 -5.52
C LEU A 255 3.41 0.65 -5.31
N ILE A 256 3.83 0.17 -4.14
CA ILE A 256 3.67 -1.24 -3.73
C ILE A 256 2.22 -1.47 -3.30
N CYS A 257 1.30 -1.27 -4.25
CA CYS A 257 -0.07 -1.68 -4.07
C CYS A 257 -0.17 -3.19 -4.32
N ARG A 258 -0.41 -3.98 -3.25
CA ARG A 258 -1.26 -5.17 -3.42
C ARG A 258 -2.54 -4.73 -4.14
N PRO A 259 -3.14 -5.51 -5.06
CA PRO A 259 -3.96 -5.07 -6.20
C PRO A 259 -5.22 -4.24 -5.87
N THR A 260 -5.04 -3.07 -5.24
CA THR A 260 -6.10 -2.28 -4.60
C THR A 260 -5.92 -0.76 -4.74
N MET A 261 -4.80 -0.27 -5.28
CA MET A 261 -4.65 1.12 -5.72
C MET A 261 -3.82 1.16 -7.00
N THR A 262 -4.48 1.37 -8.14
CA THR A 262 -3.81 1.92 -9.31
C THR A 262 -4.04 3.41 -9.22
N MET A 263 -3.06 4.16 -8.74
CA MET A 263 -3.10 5.62 -8.88
C MET A 263 -2.66 5.96 -10.31
N MET A 264 -3.47 6.80 -10.96
CA MET A 264 -3.10 7.53 -12.17
C MET A 264 -2.39 8.81 -11.80
#